data_AF-A0A3A5MF17-F1
#
_entry.id   AF-A0A3A5MF17-F1
#
_cell.length_a   1.000
_cell.length_b   1.000
_cell.length_c   1.000
_cell.angle_alpha   90.00
_cell.angle_beta   90.00
_cell.angle_gamma   90.00
#
_symmetry.space_group_name_H-M   'P 1'
#
loop_
_entity.id
_entity.type
_entity.pdbx_description
1 polymer ?
#
loop_
_entity_poly.entity_id
_entity_poly.type
_entity_poly.pdbx_seq_one_letter_code
_entity_poly.pdbx_strand_id
1 'polypeptide(L)'
;MDKQRDFVLRTIEERGIKFVRLWFTDVVGTLKSVAIAPAEVEGAFNEGLGFDGSAIEGLTRSFEADVLAHPDPTTFQILPWRGEIDPTARMFCDITTPDGQPAVADPRNVLKRTLAKAADRGFTFYTHPEIEFYLLKSSKFGKDGPVPVDSAGYFDNVPGGTAHDFRRRSVRMLEDLGISVEFSHHEAGPGQNEIDLRYADALTTADNIMTFRTVVKEVAIEQGVYATFMPKPMSEHPGSGMHTHLSLFEGDTNAFYEAGAQYQLSKTGRQFIAGLLKHAPEITAVTNQFVNSYKRLWGGGEAPSFVCWGHNNRSALIRVPLYKPNKGQSSRIEYRAIDSAANPYLAYSLMLAAGLKGIEEGYELPPEAEDNVWSLSDTERRALGYTQLPASLDHAIQLMSESELVAETLGEHVFNFVLLNKRQEWSEYRSQVTPFELRKNLEML
;
A
#
# COMPACT_ATOMS: atom_id res chain seq x y z
N MET A 1 23.98 1.02 -15.56
CA MET A 1 23.12 -0.16 -15.75
C MET A 1 23.95 -1.42 -15.96
N ASP A 2 24.95 -1.40 -16.85
CA ASP A 2 25.76 -2.58 -17.20
C ASP A 2 26.38 -3.30 -15.99
N LYS A 3 27.00 -2.59 -15.05
CA LYS A 3 27.57 -3.20 -13.84
C LYS A 3 26.57 -4.01 -13.00
N GLN A 4 25.30 -3.60 -12.94
CA GLN A 4 24.27 -4.34 -12.21
C GLN A 4 23.80 -5.56 -13.00
N ARG A 5 23.68 -5.44 -14.33
CA ARG A 5 23.36 -6.60 -15.20
C ARG A 5 24.44 -7.68 -15.09
N ASP A 6 25.72 -7.27 -15.16
CA ASP A 6 26.86 -8.17 -15.00
C ASP A 6 26.84 -8.86 -13.63
N PHE A 7 26.53 -8.11 -12.57
CA PHE A 7 26.39 -8.66 -11.22
C PHE A 7 25.28 -9.73 -11.17
N VAL A 8 24.12 -9.47 -11.77
CA VAL A 8 22.99 -10.41 -11.81
C VAL A 8 23.38 -11.68 -12.56
N LEU A 9 23.91 -11.57 -13.78
CA LEU A 9 24.29 -12.71 -14.61
C LEU A 9 25.35 -13.58 -13.92
N ARG A 10 26.38 -12.95 -13.35
CA ARG A 10 27.41 -13.66 -12.58
C ARG A 10 26.83 -14.35 -11.34
N THR A 11 25.93 -13.68 -10.62
CA THR A 11 25.31 -14.26 -9.42
C THR A 11 24.42 -15.46 -9.76
N ILE A 12 23.69 -15.39 -10.88
CA ILE A 12 22.87 -16.49 -11.40
C ILE A 12 23.74 -17.73 -11.65
N GLU A 13 24.91 -17.55 -12.28
CA GLU A 13 25.86 -18.63 -12.54
C GLU A 13 26.50 -19.16 -11.25
N GLU A 14 27.10 -18.28 -10.43
CA GLU A 14 27.82 -18.65 -9.19
C GLU A 14 26.93 -19.33 -8.16
N ARG A 15 25.66 -18.92 -8.06
CA ARG A 15 24.67 -19.48 -7.12
C ARG A 15 23.84 -20.62 -7.72
N GLY A 16 24.09 -20.99 -8.98
CA GLY A 16 23.40 -22.09 -9.65
C GLY A 16 21.89 -21.89 -9.75
N ILE A 17 21.43 -20.65 -9.92
CA ILE A 17 20.01 -20.30 -10.02
C ILE A 17 19.36 -21.07 -11.17
N LYS A 18 18.24 -21.73 -10.90
CA LYS A 18 17.52 -22.57 -11.88
C LYS A 18 16.40 -21.83 -12.58
N PHE A 19 15.81 -20.84 -11.90
CA PHE A 19 14.71 -20.05 -12.44
C PHE A 19 14.84 -18.59 -12.00
N VAL A 20 14.50 -17.67 -12.89
CA VAL A 20 14.35 -16.26 -12.57
C VAL A 20 12.90 -15.86 -12.77
N ARG A 21 12.26 -15.36 -11.71
CA ARG A 21 10.91 -14.85 -11.75
C ARG A 21 10.92 -13.36 -12.09
N LEU A 22 10.30 -13.03 -13.22
CA LEU A 22 9.98 -11.67 -13.60
C LEU A 22 8.67 -11.28 -12.93
N TRP A 23 8.72 -10.31 -12.03
CA TRP A 23 7.59 -9.83 -11.23
C TRP A 23 7.09 -8.50 -11.76
N PHE A 24 5.78 -8.34 -11.83
CA PHE A 24 5.14 -7.06 -12.14
C PHE A 24 3.77 -7.00 -11.48
N THR A 25 3.14 -5.84 -11.46
CA THR A 25 1.90 -5.64 -10.71
C THR A 25 0.83 -5.13 -11.64
N ASP A 26 -0.37 -5.70 -11.54
CA ASP A 26 -1.53 -5.20 -12.28
C ASP A 26 -2.17 -3.96 -11.61
N VAL A 27 -3.14 -3.33 -12.26
CA VAL A 27 -3.70 -2.06 -11.78
C VAL A 27 -4.36 -2.20 -10.39
N VAL A 28 -4.92 -3.36 -10.07
CA VAL A 28 -5.55 -3.61 -8.76
C VAL A 28 -4.54 -4.00 -7.66
N GLY A 29 -3.25 -4.11 -7.99
CA GLY A 29 -2.19 -4.38 -7.00
C GLY A 29 -1.91 -5.87 -6.79
N THR A 30 -2.30 -6.74 -7.73
CA THR A 30 -1.98 -8.16 -7.71
C THR A 30 -0.59 -8.38 -8.31
N LEU A 31 0.27 -9.08 -7.55
CA LEU A 31 1.56 -9.51 -8.06
C LEU A 31 1.37 -10.58 -9.15
N LYS A 32 1.91 -10.32 -10.32
CA LYS A 32 2.01 -11.25 -11.45
C LYS A 32 3.46 -11.72 -11.57
N SER A 33 3.63 -12.90 -12.16
CA SER A 33 4.97 -13.46 -12.35
C SER A 33 5.04 -14.34 -13.59
N VAL A 34 6.14 -14.21 -14.33
CA VAL A 34 6.57 -15.18 -15.34
C VAL A 34 7.92 -15.73 -14.92
N ALA A 35 8.16 -17.03 -15.07
CA ALA A 35 9.43 -17.66 -14.78
C ALA A 35 10.19 -17.93 -16.07
N ILE A 36 11.46 -17.56 -16.12
CA ILE A 36 12.35 -17.81 -17.25
C ILE A 36 13.56 -18.64 -16.81
N ALA A 37 14.16 -19.34 -17.77
CA ALA A 37 15.43 -20.03 -17.56
C ALA A 37 16.58 -19.00 -17.50
N PRO A 38 17.69 -19.30 -16.78
CA PRO A 38 18.87 -18.45 -16.71
C PRO A 38 19.39 -17.96 -18.07
N ALA A 39 19.33 -18.82 -19.11
CA ALA A 39 19.79 -18.50 -20.45
C ALA A 39 19.00 -17.38 -21.13
N GLU A 40 17.75 -17.14 -20.72
CA GLU A 40 16.87 -16.11 -21.30
C GLU A 40 17.07 -14.73 -20.65
N VAL A 41 17.80 -14.64 -19.53
CA VAL A 41 17.89 -13.41 -18.72
C VAL A 41 18.62 -12.29 -19.46
N GLU A 42 19.68 -12.62 -20.19
CA GLU A 42 20.42 -11.64 -21.00
C GLU A 42 19.55 -11.10 -22.14
N GLY A 43 18.82 -11.97 -22.82
CA GLY A 43 17.82 -11.58 -23.84
C GLY A 43 16.75 -10.67 -23.25
N ALA A 44 16.19 -11.03 -22.08
CA ALA A 44 15.18 -10.22 -21.40
C ALA A 44 15.69 -8.82 -21.01
N PHE A 45 16.98 -8.67 -20.65
CA PHE A 45 17.55 -7.34 -20.38
C PHE A 45 17.66 -6.46 -21.63
N ASN A 46 17.87 -7.07 -22.80
CA ASN A 46 18.11 -6.35 -24.04
C ASN A 46 16.81 -6.06 -24.80
N GLU A 47 15.94 -7.06 -24.90
CA GLU A 47 14.76 -7.04 -25.76
C GLU A 47 13.45 -6.98 -24.96
N GLY A 48 13.50 -7.31 -23.66
CA GLY A 48 12.30 -7.52 -22.86
C GLY A 48 11.66 -8.89 -23.13
N LEU A 49 10.89 -9.40 -22.18
CA LEU A 49 10.13 -10.63 -22.36
C LEU A 49 8.71 -10.30 -22.85
N GLY A 50 8.36 -10.76 -24.05
CA GLY A 50 7.00 -10.61 -24.59
C GLY A 50 5.96 -11.45 -23.83
N PHE A 51 4.82 -10.87 -23.51
CA PHE A 51 3.66 -11.57 -22.97
C PHE A 51 2.33 -10.90 -23.37
N ASP A 52 1.24 -11.66 -23.23
CA ASP A 52 -0.11 -11.18 -23.52
C ASP A 52 -0.61 -10.24 -22.41
N GLY A 53 -0.63 -8.95 -22.70
CA GLY A 53 -1.12 -7.89 -21.81
C GLY A 53 -2.63 -7.96 -21.57
N SER A 54 -3.40 -8.56 -22.48
CA SER A 54 -4.85 -8.65 -22.36
C SER A 54 -5.30 -9.61 -21.26
N ALA A 55 -4.42 -10.55 -20.88
CA ALA A 55 -4.63 -11.49 -19.78
C ALA A 55 -4.40 -10.87 -18.39
N ILE A 56 -3.94 -9.63 -18.32
CA ILE A 56 -3.63 -8.93 -17.08
C ILE A 56 -4.63 -7.80 -16.86
N GLU A 57 -5.27 -7.79 -15.69
CA GLU A 57 -6.28 -6.79 -15.33
C GLU A 57 -5.73 -5.36 -15.47
N GLY A 58 -6.22 -4.69 -16.51
CA GLY A 58 -5.99 -3.27 -16.75
C GLY A 58 -4.78 -2.94 -17.60
N LEU A 59 -3.98 -3.91 -18.03
CA LEU A 59 -2.84 -3.62 -18.90
C LEU A 59 -3.28 -3.19 -20.31
N THR A 60 -4.20 -3.91 -20.95
CA THR A 60 -4.72 -3.54 -22.29
C THR A 60 -6.20 -3.91 -22.48
N ARG A 61 -6.87 -3.29 -23.47
CA ARG A 61 -8.17 -3.77 -23.97
C ARG A 61 -7.93 -5.04 -24.79
N SER A 62 -8.95 -5.90 -24.95
CA SER A 62 -8.92 -7.23 -25.60
C SER A 62 -8.28 -7.35 -27.01
N PHE A 63 -7.75 -6.26 -27.59
CA PHE A 63 -7.22 -6.18 -28.95
C PHE A 63 -5.79 -5.61 -29.05
N GLU A 64 -5.16 -5.16 -27.97
CA GLU A 64 -3.78 -4.65 -27.97
C GLU A 64 -2.92 -5.60 -27.13
N ALA A 65 -2.51 -6.72 -27.73
CA ALA A 65 -2.18 -7.92 -26.97
C ALA A 65 -0.72 -8.02 -26.52
N ASP A 66 0.25 -7.41 -27.20
CA ASP A 66 1.66 -7.69 -26.91
C ASP A 66 2.34 -6.56 -26.15
N VAL A 67 2.87 -6.88 -24.97
CA VAL A 67 3.70 -5.99 -24.15
C VAL A 67 5.01 -6.69 -23.78
N LEU A 68 6.02 -5.91 -23.39
CA LEU A 68 7.33 -6.40 -23.02
C LEU A 68 7.59 -6.14 -21.53
N ALA A 69 8.00 -7.17 -20.79
CA ALA A 69 8.48 -7.05 -19.42
C ALA A 69 10.01 -6.87 -19.42
N HIS A 70 10.48 -5.70 -18.99
CA HIS A 70 11.90 -5.40 -18.85
C HIS A 70 12.35 -5.58 -17.40
N PRO A 71 13.15 -6.61 -17.07
CA PRO A 71 13.66 -6.80 -15.72
C PRO A 71 14.56 -5.65 -15.28
N ASP A 72 14.29 -5.15 -14.08
CA ASP A 72 15.10 -4.16 -13.38
C ASP A 72 16.18 -4.87 -12.54
N PRO A 73 17.45 -4.85 -12.97
CA PRO A 73 18.51 -5.58 -12.29
C PRO A 73 18.79 -5.08 -10.87
N THR A 74 18.39 -3.84 -10.54
CA THR A 74 18.54 -3.29 -9.18
C THR A 74 17.64 -3.97 -8.18
N THR A 75 16.62 -4.69 -8.65
CA THR A 75 15.66 -5.44 -7.85
C THR A 75 15.95 -6.93 -7.79
N PHE A 76 17.13 -7.40 -8.21
CA PHE A 76 17.47 -8.81 -8.15
C PHE A 76 17.57 -9.31 -6.71
N GLN A 77 16.82 -10.36 -6.38
CA GLN A 77 16.85 -11.03 -5.07
C GLN A 77 16.70 -12.54 -5.23
N ILE A 78 17.41 -13.33 -4.41
CA ILE A 78 17.26 -14.79 -4.36
C ILE A 78 16.11 -15.11 -3.39
N LEU A 79 15.15 -15.92 -3.80
CA LEU A 79 13.98 -16.28 -3.00
C LEU A 79 14.33 -17.35 -1.96
N PRO A 80 14.32 -17.04 -0.64
CA PRO A 80 14.83 -17.95 0.39
C PRO A 80 13.94 -19.19 0.64
N TRP A 81 12.67 -19.16 0.22
CA TRP A 81 11.72 -20.27 0.44
C TRP A 81 11.78 -21.39 -0.61
N ARG A 82 12.64 -21.28 -1.63
CA ARG A 82 12.85 -22.36 -2.62
C ARG A 82 13.99 -23.32 -2.25
N GLY A 83 14.75 -22.99 -1.21
CA GLY A 83 15.84 -23.82 -0.70
C GLY A 83 16.99 -23.99 -1.71
N GLU A 84 17.80 -25.01 -1.48
CA GLU A 84 19.03 -25.27 -2.27
C GLU A 84 18.81 -26.20 -3.48
N ILE A 85 17.65 -26.86 -3.57
CA ILE A 85 17.38 -27.86 -4.62
C ILE A 85 17.09 -27.16 -5.95
N ASP A 86 16.21 -26.16 -5.95
CA ASP A 86 15.87 -25.35 -7.13
C ASP A 86 15.97 -23.84 -6.79
N PRO A 87 17.20 -23.31 -6.56
CA PRO A 87 17.39 -21.91 -6.22
C PRO A 87 16.73 -21.01 -7.26
N THR A 88 15.85 -20.13 -6.81
CA THR A 88 15.06 -19.26 -7.68
C THR A 88 15.33 -17.82 -7.28
N ALA A 89 15.52 -16.94 -8.25
CA ALA A 89 15.62 -15.51 -8.02
C ALA A 89 14.38 -14.77 -8.55
N ARG A 90 14.23 -13.50 -8.19
CA ARG A 90 13.23 -12.59 -8.76
C ARG A 90 13.84 -11.25 -9.15
N MET A 91 13.21 -10.59 -10.12
CA MET A 91 13.38 -9.17 -10.46
C MET A 91 12.01 -8.57 -10.74
N PHE A 92 11.75 -7.36 -10.27
CA PHE A 92 10.62 -6.57 -10.74
C PHE A 92 10.88 -6.10 -12.17
N CYS A 93 9.81 -5.91 -12.93
CA CYS A 93 9.84 -5.47 -14.31
C CYS A 93 9.10 -4.15 -14.48
N ASP A 94 9.63 -3.32 -15.38
CA ASP A 94 8.84 -2.26 -16.01
C ASP A 94 8.19 -2.83 -17.26
N ILE A 95 6.96 -2.41 -17.54
CA ILE A 95 6.23 -2.88 -18.72
C ILE A 95 6.29 -1.81 -19.81
N THR A 96 6.62 -2.22 -21.03
CA THR A 96 6.65 -1.35 -22.21
C THR A 96 5.82 -1.96 -23.34
N THR A 97 5.47 -1.12 -24.30
CA THR A 97 4.91 -1.54 -25.58
C THR A 97 6.06 -1.92 -26.55
N PRO A 98 5.78 -2.69 -27.62
CA PRO A 98 6.81 -3.11 -28.57
C PRO A 98 7.53 -1.97 -29.31
N ASP A 99 6.94 -0.78 -29.36
CA ASP A 99 7.57 0.46 -29.87
C ASP A 99 8.46 1.16 -28.83
N GLY A 100 8.66 0.55 -27.66
CA GLY A 100 9.56 1.00 -26.60
C GLY A 100 8.97 2.07 -25.68
N GLN A 101 7.68 2.41 -25.80
CA GLN A 101 7.04 3.34 -24.87
C GLN A 101 6.68 2.64 -23.56
N PRO A 102 6.68 3.33 -22.41
CA PRO A 102 6.16 2.77 -21.18
C PRO A 102 4.69 2.38 -21.34
N ALA A 103 4.31 1.19 -20.87
CA ALA A 103 2.93 0.77 -20.93
C ALA A 103 2.06 1.73 -20.11
N VAL A 104 0.99 2.20 -20.74
CA VAL A 104 0.08 3.23 -20.19
C VAL A 104 -0.63 2.79 -18.91
N ALA A 105 -0.58 1.49 -18.61
CA ALA A 105 -1.27 0.86 -17.50
C ALA A 105 -0.35 0.30 -16.40
N ASP A 106 0.98 0.45 -16.53
CA ASP A 106 1.93 -0.03 -15.53
C ASP A 106 1.90 0.83 -14.26
N PRO A 107 1.44 0.30 -13.09
CA PRO A 107 1.41 1.06 -11.84
C PRO A 107 2.79 1.51 -11.38
N ARG A 108 3.83 0.69 -11.62
CA ARG A 108 5.20 1.00 -11.23
C ARG A 108 5.71 2.23 -11.98
N ASN A 109 5.38 2.32 -13.27
CA ASN A 109 5.67 3.49 -14.09
C ASN A 109 4.88 4.74 -13.65
N VAL A 110 3.62 4.60 -13.22
CA VAL A 110 2.84 5.72 -12.64
C VAL A 110 3.59 6.31 -11.43
N LEU A 111 4.13 5.47 -10.54
CA LEU A 111 4.93 5.94 -9.40
C LEU A 111 6.25 6.59 -9.84
N LYS A 112 6.98 5.99 -10.78
CA LYS A 112 8.21 6.58 -11.34
C LYS A 112 7.97 7.98 -11.91
N ARG A 113 6.89 8.17 -12.68
CA ARG A 113 6.52 9.48 -13.24
C ARG A 113 6.23 10.50 -12.16
N THR A 114 5.48 10.14 -11.11
CA THR A 114 5.19 11.07 -10.01
C THR A 114 6.44 11.40 -9.19
N LEU A 115 7.32 10.42 -8.96
CA LEU A 115 8.61 10.64 -8.31
C LEU A 115 9.51 11.58 -9.11
N ALA A 116 9.52 11.47 -10.45
CA ALA A 116 10.24 12.39 -11.32
C ALA A 116 9.72 13.84 -11.15
N LYS A 117 8.40 14.05 -11.07
CA LYS A 117 7.82 15.38 -10.77
C LYS A 117 8.28 15.95 -9.42
N ALA A 118 8.46 15.10 -8.40
CA ALA A 118 9.02 15.52 -7.12
C ALA A 118 10.51 15.89 -7.24
N ALA A 119 11.28 15.07 -7.95
CA ALA A 119 12.70 15.26 -8.19
C ALA A 119 13.00 16.53 -8.98
N ASP A 120 12.18 16.88 -9.98
CA ASP A 120 12.27 18.14 -10.75
C ASP A 120 12.12 19.38 -9.85
N ARG A 121 11.50 19.22 -8.67
CA ARG A 121 11.35 20.24 -7.64
C ARG A 121 12.40 20.13 -6.52
N GLY A 122 13.39 19.26 -6.67
CA GLY A 122 14.45 19.04 -5.69
C GLY A 122 14.11 18.07 -4.56
N PHE A 123 12.93 17.43 -4.60
CA PHE A 123 12.48 16.54 -3.54
C PHE A 123 12.77 15.07 -3.80
N THR A 124 13.20 14.35 -2.77
CA THR A 124 13.15 12.89 -2.66
C THR A 124 12.02 12.49 -1.72
N PHE A 125 11.19 11.54 -2.13
CA PHE A 125 10.03 11.09 -1.35
C PHE A 125 10.30 9.77 -0.64
N TYR A 126 10.28 9.80 0.68
CA TYR A 126 10.48 8.64 1.54
C TYR A 126 9.18 8.22 2.22
N THR A 127 8.98 6.91 2.30
CA THR A 127 7.80 6.28 2.90
C THR A 127 8.21 5.20 3.89
N HIS A 128 7.44 5.04 4.97
CA HIS A 128 7.61 4.03 6.00
C HIS A 128 6.24 3.41 6.32
N PRO A 129 5.96 2.19 5.84
CA PRO A 129 4.68 1.53 6.05
C PRO A 129 4.68 0.68 7.34
N GLU A 130 3.64 0.86 8.14
CA GLU A 130 3.22 -0.04 9.22
C GLU A 130 2.17 -0.98 8.64
N ILE A 131 2.47 -2.27 8.44
CA ILE A 131 1.61 -3.17 7.64
C ILE A 131 0.90 -4.17 8.55
N GLU A 132 -0.39 -3.98 8.73
CA GLU A 132 -1.23 -4.89 9.49
C GLU A 132 -1.81 -6.01 8.62
N PHE A 133 -1.99 -7.19 9.23
CA PHE A 133 -2.61 -8.36 8.60
C PHE A 133 -3.19 -9.31 9.65
N TYR A 134 -4.09 -10.19 9.22
CA TYR A 134 -4.66 -11.24 10.08
C TYR A 134 -4.08 -12.61 9.74
N LEU A 135 -3.85 -13.40 10.78
CA LEU A 135 -3.61 -14.84 10.71
C LEU A 135 -4.88 -15.59 11.12
N LEU A 136 -5.36 -16.43 10.21
CA LEU A 136 -6.55 -17.23 10.34
C LEU A 136 -6.20 -18.71 10.25
N LYS A 137 -7.03 -19.58 10.82
CA LYS A 137 -6.86 -21.04 10.69
C LYS A 137 -7.08 -21.53 9.25
N SER A 138 -7.87 -20.82 8.46
CA SER A 138 -8.16 -21.18 7.07
C SER A 138 -8.70 -19.97 6.29
N SER A 139 -8.60 -20.03 4.95
CA SER A 139 -9.31 -19.14 4.04
C SER A 139 -10.80 -19.46 3.94
N LYS A 140 -11.19 -20.70 4.28
CA LYS A 140 -12.59 -21.11 4.34
C LYS A 140 -13.18 -20.71 5.68
N PHE A 141 -14.36 -20.11 5.65
CA PHE A 141 -15.10 -19.71 6.84
C PHE A 141 -16.54 -20.21 6.80
N GLY A 142 -17.08 -20.53 7.97
CA GLY A 142 -18.47 -20.96 8.13
C GLY A 142 -19.40 -19.78 8.35
N LYS A 143 -20.63 -20.08 8.79
CA LYS A 143 -21.65 -19.08 9.15
C LYS A 143 -21.17 -18.07 10.22
N ASP A 144 -20.25 -18.51 11.09
CA ASP A 144 -19.75 -17.72 12.21
C ASP A 144 -18.53 -16.86 11.83
N GLY A 145 -18.13 -16.88 10.55
CA GLY A 145 -17.02 -16.08 10.02
C GLY A 145 -15.65 -16.75 10.15
N PRO A 146 -14.59 -16.01 9.79
CA PRO A 146 -13.20 -16.49 9.89
C PRO A 146 -12.79 -16.77 11.33
N VAL A 147 -11.90 -17.75 11.53
CA VAL A 147 -11.40 -18.12 12.86
C VAL A 147 -9.93 -17.70 13.01
N PRO A 148 -9.62 -16.76 13.92
CA PRO A 148 -8.24 -16.38 14.24
C PRO A 148 -7.38 -17.54 14.76
N VAL A 149 -6.07 -17.41 14.61
CA VAL A 149 -5.11 -18.41 15.13
C VAL A 149 -4.96 -18.35 16.65
N ASP A 150 -5.22 -17.20 17.27
CA ASP A 150 -5.14 -16.98 18.71
C ASP A 150 -6.19 -15.94 19.20
N SER A 151 -6.04 -15.47 20.43
CA SER A 151 -6.92 -14.47 21.06
C SER A 151 -6.13 -13.37 21.80
N ALA A 152 -4.87 -13.17 21.41
CA ALA A 152 -4.01 -12.18 22.04
C ALA A 152 -4.39 -10.74 21.63
N GLY A 153 -3.93 -9.77 22.39
CA GLY A 153 -4.16 -8.35 22.18
C GLY A 153 -2.89 -7.54 21.91
N TYR A 154 -3.05 -6.22 21.94
CA TYR A 154 -2.02 -5.26 21.57
C TYR A 154 -0.75 -5.42 22.43
N PHE A 155 0.40 -5.64 21.78
CA PHE A 155 1.70 -5.91 22.41
C PHE A 155 1.81 -7.14 23.31
N ASP A 156 0.82 -8.05 23.30
CA ASP A 156 0.88 -9.26 24.11
C ASP A 156 2.08 -10.15 23.72
N ASN A 157 2.81 -10.60 24.73
CA ASN A 157 3.81 -11.64 24.57
C ASN A 157 3.18 -12.99 24.90
N VAL A 158 3.03 -13.86 23.88
CA VAL A 158 2.46 -15.20 24.03
C VAL A 158 3.56 -16.25 23.85
N PRO A 159 4.14 -16.79 24.94
CA PRO A 159 5.17 -17.82 24.85
C PRO A 159 4.67 -19.05 24.11
N GLY A 160 5.38 -19.47 23.06
CA GLY A 160 5.00 -20.61 22.22
C GLY A 160 3.75 -20.39 21.35
N GLY A 161 3.26 -19.15 21.24
CA GLY A 161 2.12 -18.81 20.39
C GLY A 161 2.48 -18.84 18.91
N THR A 162 1.55 -19.33 18.07
CA THR A 162 1.70 -19.42 16.61
C THR A 162 2.11 -18.07 15.98
N ALA A 163 1.49 -16.97 16.40
CA ALA A 163 1.79 -15.64 15.87
C ALA A 163 3.21 -15.14 16.19
N HIS A 164 3.79 -15.51 17.34
CA HIS A 164 5.15 -15.10 17.70
C HIS A 164 6.20 -15.74 16.79
N ASP A 165 6.13 -17.06 16.61
CA ASP A 165 7.04 -17.77 15.70
C ASP A 165 6.80 -17.41 14.24
N PHE A 166 5.54 -17.13 13.86
CA PHE A 166 5.19 -16.57 12.56
C PHE A 166 5.94 -15.26 12.29
N ARG A 167 5.78 -14.24 13.17
CA ARG A 167 6.43 -12.93 12.97
C ARG A 167 7.95 -13.10 12.92
N ARG A 168 8.55 -13.88 13.82
CA ARG A 168 10.00 -14.15 13.81
C ARG A 168 10.48 -14.75 12.49
N ARG A 169 9.74 -15.73 11.93
CA ARG A 169 10.09 -16.36 10.64
C ARG A 169 9.94 -15.37 9.48
N SER A 170 8.85 -14.61 9.46
CA SER A 170 8.60 -13.57 8.45
C SER A 170 9.70 -12.49 8.47
N VAL A 171 10.08 -11.99 9.64
CA VAL A 171 11.16 -11.00 9.78
C VAL A 171 12.48 -11.52 9.24
N ARG A 172 12.88 -12.75 9.60
CA ARG A 172 14.12 -13.35 9.06
C ARG A 172 14.07 -13.49 7.53
N MET A 173 12.94 -13.93 6.98
CA MET A 173 12.78 -14.11 5.54
C MET A 173 12.80 -12.76 4.78
N LEU A 174 12.32 -11.68 5.39
CA LEU A 174 12.44 -10.32 4.86
C LEU A 174 13.89 -9.84 4.90
N GLU A 175 14.60 -10.07 6.00
CA GLU A 175 16.02 -9.73 6.16
C GLU A 175 16.90 -10.47 5.12
N ASP A 176 16.63 -11.75 4.86
CA ASP A 176 17.30 -12.54 3.81
C ASP A 176 17.10 -11.96 2.40
N LEU A 177 16.02 -11.20 2.19
CA LEU A 177 15.70 -10.47 0.95
C LEU A 177 16.16 -9.00 0.96
N GLY A 178 16.93 -8.60 1.97
CA GLY A 178 17.42 -7.23 2.13
C GLY A 178 16.37 -6.21 2.57
N ILE A 179 15.19 -6.66 3.01
CA ILE A 179 14.12 -5.79 3.51
C ILE A 179 14.28 -5.63 5.02
N SER A 180 14.68 -4.44 5.44
CA SER A 180 14.90 -4.13 6.85
C SER A 180 13.57 -3.92 7.59
N VAL A 181 13.40 -4.61 8.71
CA VAL A 181 12.25 -4.48 9.61
C VAL A 181 12.61 -3.56 10.79
N GLU A 182 11.71 -2.67 11.18
CA GLU A 182 11.89 -1.81 12.35
C GLU A 182 11.39 -2.46 13.64
N PHE A 183 10.16 -2.97 13.65
CA PHE A 183 9.61 -3.80 14.72
C PHE A 183 8.48 -4.70 14.21
N SER A 184 8.04 -5.62 15.07
CA SER A 184 6.87 -6.45 14.83
C SER A 184 6.16 -6.72 16.15
N HIS A 185 4.83 -6.73 16.15
CA HIS A 185 4.05 -7.02 17.35
C HIS A 185 2.68 -7.61 17.03
N HIS A 186 2.01 -8.06 18.08
CA HIS A 186 0.60 -8.38 18.02
C HIS A 186 -0.23 -7.09 18.04
N GLU A 187 -1.28 -7.06 17.25
CA GLU A 187 -2.20 -5.92 17.14
C GLU A 187 -3.44 -6.08 18.05
N ALA A 188 -4.36 -5.13 18.04
CA ALA A 188 -5.51 -5.09 18.93
C ALA A 188 -6.56 -6.20 18.68
N GLY A 189 -6.68 -6.69 17.45
CA GLY A 189 -7.59 -7.79 17.09
C GLY A 189 -6.99 -9.18 17.30
N PRO A 190 -7.80 -10.21 17.61
CA PRO A 190 -7.31 -11.58 17.81
C PRO A 190 -6.67 -12.13 16.52
N GLY A 191 -5.44 -12.66 16.60
CA GLY A 191 -4.66 -13.08 15.44
C GLY A 191 -4.25 -11.95 14.50
N GLN A 192 -4.42 -10.68 14.87
CA GLN A 192 -3.95 -9.53 14.13
C GLN A 192 -2.48 -9.27 14.44
N ASN A 193 -1.71 -8.96 13.41
CA ASN A 193 -0.27 -8.78 13.49
C ASN A 193 0.12 -7.54 12.70
N GLU A 194 1.21 -6.91 13.14
CA GLU A 194 1.85 -5.80 12.45
C GLU A 194 3.35 -6.08 12.32
N ILE A 195 3.89 -5.75 11.14
CA ILE A 195 5.33 -5.71 10.89
C ILE A 195 5.64 -4.41 10.16
N ASP A 196 6.56 -3.66 10.73
CA ASP A 196 6.93 -2.34 10.25
C ASP A 196 8.21 -2.40 9.46
N LEU A 197 8.17 -1.87 8.24
CA LEU A 197 9.33 -1.83 7.39
C LEU A 197 10.08 -0.52 7.61
N ARG A 198 11.41 -0.58 7.69
CA ARG A 198 12.23 0.64 7.71
C ARG A 198 11.93 1.49 6.48
N TYR A 199 11.99 2.80 6.65
CA TYR A 199 11.77 3.76 5.58
C TYR A 199 12.74 3.54 4.41
N ALA A 200 12.24 3.73 3.20
CA ALA A 200 13.02 3.77 1.96
C ALA A 200 12.38 4.80 1.02
N ASP A 201 13.00 5.04 -0.15
CA ASP A 201 12.32 5.78 -1.20
C ASP A 201 11.00 5.06 -1.59
N ALA A 202 10.03 5.82 -2.10
CA ALA A 202 8.69 5.27 -2.29
C ALA A 202 8.62 4.12 -3.30
N LEU A 203 9.50 4.09 -4.31
CA LEU A 203 9.52 3.00 -5.29
C LEU A 203 10.03 1.71 -4.64
N THR A 204 11.17 1.80 -3.94
CA THR A 204 11.70 0.67 -3.16
C THR A 204 10.69 0.20 -2.13
N THR A 205 10.00 1.11 -1.45
CA THR A 205 8.97 0.76 -0.46
C THR A 205 7.78 0.03 -1.10
N ALA A 206 7.32 0.45 -2.28
CA ALA A 206 6.25 -0.23 -2.99
C ALA A 206 6.65 -1.66 -3.42
N ASP A 207 7.86 -1.82 -3.97
CA ASP A 207 8.44 -3.14 -4.30
C ASP A 207 8.59 -4.02 -3.03
N ASN A 208 8.96 -3.41 -1.89
CA ASN A 208 9.06 -4.08 -0.60
C ASN A 208 7.69 -4.53 -0.07
N ILE A 209 6.63 -3.73 -0.22
CA ILE A 209 5.26 -4.11 0.20
C ILE A 209 4.76 -5.31 -0.61
N MET A 210 5.00 -5.32 -1.92
CA MET A 210 4.64 -6.45 -2.79
C MET A 210 5.38 -7.73 -2.39
N THR A 211 6.68 -7.59 -2.10
CA THR A 211 7.50 -8.70 -1.58
C THR A 211 7.04 -9.16 -0.21
N PHE A 212 6.72 -8.22 0.69
CA PHE A 212 6.26 -8.47 2.05
C PHE A 212 5.00 -9.32 2.08
N ARG A 213 3.99 -8.95 1.29
CA ARG A 213 2.74 -9.72 1.16
C ARG A 213 3.00 -11.16 0.70
N THR A 214 4.00 -11.36 -0.15
CA THR A 214 4.41 -12.68 -0.64
C THR A 214 5.10 -13.47 0.46
N VAL A 215 6.08 -12.88 1.16
CA VAL A 215 6.77 -13.51 2.30
C VAL A 215 5.80 -13.94 3.38
N VAL A 216 4.89 -13.05 3.80
CA VAL A 216 3.88 -13.37 4.83
C VAL A 216 3.01 -14.54 4.39
N LYS A 217 2.61 -14.61 3.11
CA LYS A 217 1.83 -15.74 2.59
C LYS A 217 2.64 -17.04 2.50
N GLU A 218 3.90 -16.99 2.12
CA GLU A 218 4.78 -18.17 2.08
C GLU A 218 5.00 -18.72 3.51
N VAL A 219 5.25 -17.86 4.49
CA VAL A 219 5.36 -18.28 5.90
C VAL A 219 4.03 -18.85 6.43
N ALA A 220 2.89 -18.31 5.99
CA ALA A 220 1.58 -18.86 6.34
C ALA A 220 1.39 -20.28 5.80
N ILE A 221 1.81 -20.52 4.56
CA ILE A 221 1.81 -21.86 3.96
C ILE A 221 2.76 -22.80 4.73
N GLU A 222 3.98 -22.36 5.05
CA GLU A 222 4.96 -23.14 5.84
C GLU A 222 4.38 -23.59 7.20
N GLN A 223 3.56 -22.76 7.83
CA GLN A 223 3.01 -23.00 9.17
C GLN A 223 1.57 -23.56 9.17
N GLY A 224 0.98 -23.82 8.01
CA GLY A 224 -0.38 -24.36 7.91
C GLY A 224 -1.47 -23.39 8.39
N VAL A 225 -1.24 -22.09 8.28
CA VAL A 225 -2.21 -21.02 8.60
C VAL A 225 -2.52 -20.21 7.34
N TYR A 226 -3.46 -19.26 7.43
CA TYR A 226 -3.83 -18.39 6.33
C TYR A 226 -3.63 -16.92 6.70
N ALA A 227 -2.78 -16.22 5.96
CA ALA A 227 -2.58 -14.79 6.13
C ALA A 227 -3.48 -14.00 5.15
N THR A 228 -4.13 -12.95 5.66
CA THR A 228 -4.94 -12.04 4.86
C THR A 228 -4.64 -10.57 5.16
N PHE A 229 -4.60 -9.77 4.10
CA PHE A 229 -4.46 -8.31 4.15
C PHE A 229 -5.81 -7.60 3.95
N MET A 230 -6.91 -8.34 4.03
CA MET A 230 -8.26 -7.82 3.91
C MET A 230 -8.50 -6.70 4.93
N PRO A 231 -9.04 -5.53 4.53
CA PRO A 231 -9.16 -4.37 5.43
C PRO A 231 -9.99 -4.61 6.69
N LYS A 232 -11.04 -5.44 6.62
CA LYS A 232 -11.94 -5.74 7.74
C LYS A 232 -12.49 -7.17 7.60
N PRO A 233 -11.71 -8.20 8.00
CA PRO A 233 -12.12 -9.59 7.85
C PRO A 233 -13.22 -10.01 8.82
N MET A 234 -13.34 -9.32 9.97
CA MET A 234 -14.33 -9.60 11.01
C MET A 234 -14.97 -8.29 11.47
N SER A 235 -16.30 -8.27 11.59
CA SER A 235 -17.05 -7.04 11.93
C SER A 235 -16.79 -6.55 13.35
N GLU A 236 -16.67 -7.47 14.31
CA GLU A 236 -16.54 -7.17 15.75
C GLU A 236 -15.11 -6.77 16.18
N HIS A 237 -14.12 -6.92 15.30
CA HIS A 237 -12.70 -6.71 15.61
C HIS A 237 -12.09 -5.58 14.77
N PRO A 238 -10.98 -4.96 15.22
CA PRO A 238 -10.26 -3.95 14.43
C PRO A 238 -9.94 -4.44 13.01
N GLY A 239 -9.90 -3.53 12.05
CA GLY A 239 -9.48 -3.88 10.69
C GLY A 239 -7.98 -3.62 10.49
N SER A 240 -7.45 -4.04 9.34
CA SER A 240 -6.03 -3.92 9.01
C SER A 240 -5.69 -2.59 8.31
N GLY A 241 -4.87 -1.79 8.97
CA GLY A 241 -4.19 -0.57 8.53
C GLY A 241 -2.94 -0.82 7.69
N MET A 242 -2.60 0.12 6.79
CA MET A 242 -1.23 0.25 6.30
C MET A 242 -0.70 1.65 6.56
N HIS A 243 -0.76 2.13 7.82
CA HIS A 243 -0.38 3.50 8.15
C HIS A 243 0.97 3.80 7.53
N THR A 244 1.05 4.89 6.76
CA THR A 244 2.28 5.21 6.03
C THR A 244 2.80 6.53 6.53
N HIS A 245 4.02 6.53 7.07
CA HIS A 245 4.72 7.77 7.36
C HIS A 245 5.36 8.30 6.09
N LEU A 246 5.19 9.59 5.85
CA LEU A 246 5.61 10.32 4.65
C LEU A 246 6.57 11.43 5.01
N SER A 247 7.60 11.63 4.18
CA SER A 247 8.53 12.75 4.30
C SER A 247 9.13 13.13 2.94
N LEU A 248 9.41 14.41 2.76
CA LEU A 248 10.18 14.93 1.63
C LEU A 248 11.57 15.37 2.11
N PHE A 249 12.56 15.16 1.26
CA PHE A 249 13.95 15.54 1.52
C PHE A 249 14.50 16.37 0.35
N GLU A 250 15.26 17.41 0.66
CA GLU A 250 16.06 18.18 -0.29
C GLU A 250 17.54 17.85 -0.04
N GLY A 251 18.12 17.00 -0.88
CA GLY A 251 19.40 16.34 -0.58
C GLY A 251 19.31 15.56 0.74
N ASP A 252 20.18 15.88 1.69
CA ASP A 252 20.22 15.25 3.02
C ASP A 252 19.35 15.97 4.07
N THR A 253 18.58 17.00 3.68
CA THR A 253 17.77 17.80 4.60
C THR A 253 16.31 17.40 4.53
N ASN A 254 15.72 17.01 5.66
CA ASN A 254 14.29 16.76 5.75
C ASN A 254 13.49 18.07 5.57
N ALA A 255 12.77 18.17 4.46
CA ALA A 255 12.03 19.36 4.05
C ALA A 255 10.80 19.63 4.93
N PHE A 256 10.34 18.66 5.74
CA PHE A 256 9.23 18.86 6.69
C PHE A 256 9.68 19.46 8.02
N TYR A 257 10.99 19.57 8.27
CA TYR A 257 11.52 20.08 9.52
C TYR A 257 11.86 21.57 9.44
N GLU A 258 11.44 22.34 10.44
CA GLU A 258 11.84 23.74 10.62
C GLU A 258 11.99 24.07 12.12
N ALA A 259 13.21 24.40 12.54
CA ALA A 259 13.49 24.73 13.93
C ALA A 259 12.75 26.01 14.36
N GLY A 260 12.04 25.96 15.48
CA GLY A 260 11.30 27.11 16.02
C GLY A 260 9.88 27.30 15.47
N ALA A 261 9.50 26.56 14.42
CA ALA A 261 8.11 26.52 13.96
C ALA A 261 7.22 25.72 14.94
N GLN A 262 5.90 25.94 14.90
CA GLN A 262 4.94 25.13 15.66
C GLN A 262 5.08 23.65 15.27
N TYR A 263 5.24 22.78 16.27
CA TYR A 263 5.56 21.35 16.10
C TYR A 263 6.83 21.06 15.30
N GLN A 264 7.68 22.07 15.09
CA GLN A 264 8.86 22.03 14.23
C GLN A 264 8.55 21.58 12.80
N LEU A 265 7.31 21.77 12.39
CA LEU A 265 6.83 21.46 11.07
C LEU A 265 7.10 22.66 10.17
N SER A 266 7.76 22.45 9.04
CA SER A 266 8.08 23.53 8.09
C SER A 266 6.84 24.01 7.34
N LYS A 267 6.98 25.13 6.63
CA LYS A 267 5.96 25.58 5.67
C LYS A 267 5.66 24.49 4.62
N THR A 268 6.69 23.85 4.08
CA THR A 268 6.56 22.75 3.11
C THR A 268 5.77 21.58 3.70
N GLY A 269 6.09 21.17 4.94
CA GLY A 269 5.36 20.11 5.64
C GLY A 269 3.89 20.47 5.85
N ARG A 270 3.58 21.70 6.29
CA ARG A 270 2.20 22.18 6.45
C ARG A 270 1.42 22.17 5.14
N GLN A 271 2.01 22.66 4.07
CA GLN A 271 1.39 22.70 2.74
C GLN A 271 1.16 21.29 2.16
N PHE A 272 2.10 20.36 2.40
CA PHE A 272 1.95 18.97 2.02
C PHE A 272 0.77 18.31 2.75
N ILE A 273 0.63 18.53 4.05
CA ILE A 273 -0.54 18.06 4.84
C ILE A 273 -1.82 18.68 4.29
N ALA A 274 -1.84 19.99 4.04
CA ALA A 274 -3.01 20.68 3.50
C ALA A 274 -3.46 20.10 2.14
N GLY A 275 -2.50 19.80 1.25
CA GLY A 275 -2.72 19.06 0.01
C GLY A 275 -3.38 17.71 0.22
N LEU A 276 -2.79 16.88 1.08
CA LEU A 276 -3.36 15.57 1.42
C LEU A 276 -4.77 15.66 2.00
N LEU A 277 -5.04 16.60 2.90
CA LEU A 277 -6.39 16.79 3.47
C LEU A 277 -7.40 17.18 2.39
N LYS A 278 -7.07 18.15 1.53
CA LYS A 278 -7.96 18.60 0.45
C LYS A 278 -8.33 17.47 -0.50
N HIS A 279 -7.35 16.65 -0.86
CA HIS A 279 -7.48 15.61 -1.88
C HIS A 279 -7.81 14.22 -1.31
N ALA A 280 -7.84 14.05 0.02
CA ALA A 280 -8.13 12.78 0.66
C ALA A 280 -9.43 12.11 0.15
N PRO A 281 -10.56 12.82 -0.01
CA PRO A 281 -11.79 12.19 -0.49
C PRO A 281 -11.67 11.57 -1.89
N GLU A 282 -11.02 12.27 -2.83
CA GLU A 282 -10.90 11.82 -4.23
C GLU A 282 -9.86 10.70 -4.42
N ILE A 283 -8.80 10.65 -3.59
CA ILE A 283 -7.81 9.56 -3.64
C ILE A 283 -8.26 8.30 -2.86
N THR A 284 -9.40 8.36 -2.15
CA THR A 284 -9.86 7.27 -1.28
C THR A 284 -10.17 6.01 -2.07
N ALA A 285 -10.70 6.10 -3.29
CA ALA A 285 -11.00 4.92 -4.11
C ALA A 285 -9.78 4.07 -4.46
N VAL A 286 -8.56 4.62 -4.35
CA VAL A 286 -7.29 3.89 -4.57
C VAL A 286 -6.61 3.51 -3.27
N THR A 287 -6.63 4.39 -2.26
CA THR A 287 -6.05 4.09 -0.93
C THR A 287 -6.89 3.11 -0.11
N ASN A 288 -8.18 2.99 -0.44
CA ASN A 288 -9.21 2.13 0.16
C ASN A 288 -10.02 1.44 -0.94
N GLN A 289 -9.35 0.55 -1.67
CA GLN A 289 -9.77 0.16 -3.01
C GLN A 289 -10.83 -0.95 -3.11
N PHE A 290 -11.36 -1.44 -1.98
CA PHE A 290 -12.37 -2.50 -1.96
C PHE A 290 -13.62 -2.06 -1.20
N VAL A 291 -14.77 -2.67 -1.47
CA VAL A 291 -15.99 -2.47 -0.68
C VAL A 291 -15.74 -2.73 0.81
N ASN A 292 -14.87 -3.70 1.12
CA ASN A 292 -14.51 -4.05 2.47
C ASN A 292 -13.69 -2.95 3.19
N SER A 293 -12.94 -2.11 2.48
CA SER A 293 -12.18 -0.99 3.04
C SER A 293 -13.07 -0.01 3.81
N TYR A 294 -14.27 0.24 3.30
CA TYR A 294 -15.23 1.15 3.95
C TYR A 294 -15.83 0.57 5.23
N LYS A 295 -15.82 -0.75 5.40
CA LYS A 295 -16.17 -1.40 6.68
C LYS A 295 -15.07 -1.20 7.72
N ARG A 296 -13.84 -0.93 7.32
CA ARG A 296 -12.77 -0.48 8.23
C ARG A 296 -12.95 0.99 8.58
N LEU A 297 -13.10 1.86 7.57
CA LEU A 297 -13.23 3.31 7.80
C LEU A 297 -14.47 3.70 8.61
N TRP A 298 -15.60 3.03 8.40
CA TRP A 298 -16.90 3.40 8.98
C TRP A 298 -17.51 2.36 9.91
N GLY A 299 -16.92 1.16 10.01
CA GLY A 299 -17.43 0.08 10.87
C GLY A 299 -17.03 0.19 12.35
N GLY A 300 -16.43 1.31 12.77
CA GLY A 300 -15.91 1.51 14.12
C GLY A 300 -14.50 0.94 14.32
N GLY A 301 -13.86 1.38 15.41
CA GLY A 301 -12.47 1.06 15.74
C GLY A 301 -11.54 2.27 15.56
N GLU A 302 -10.25 2.01 15.33
CA GLU A 302 -9.19 3.03 15.33
C GLU A 302 -8.88 3.67 13.97
N ALA A 303 -9.67 3.36 12.94
CA ALA A 303 -9.49 3.92 11.60
C ALA A 303 -10.10 5.33 11.49
N PRO A 304 -9.48 6.25 10.74
CA PRO A 304 -10.02 7.61 10.56
C PRO A 304 -11.15 7.64 9.54
N SER A 305 -12.28 8.29 9.87
CA SER A 305 -13.42 8.49 8.95
C SER A 305 -13.59 9.94 8.50
N PHE A 306 -12.82 10.87 9.08
CA PHE A 306 -12.97 12.31 8.88
C PHE A 306 -11.63 12.94 8.46
N VAL A 307 -11.72 13.88 7.52
CA VAL A 307 -10.60 14.66 6.99
C VAL A 307 -10.20 15.71 8.01
N CYS A 308 -9.18 15.37 8.81
CA CYS A 308 -8.59 16.24 9.80
C CYS A 308 -7.15 15.80 10.07
N TRP A 309 -6.35 16.70 10.64
CA TRP A 309 -5.02 16.37 11.14
C TRP A 309 -4.92 16.70 12.62
N GLY A 310 -3.99 16.09 13.33
CA GLY A 310 -3.71 16.46 14.70
C GLY A 310 -2.33 16.03 15.17
N HIS A 311 -1.72 16.85 16.01
CA HIS A 311 -0.47 16.50 16.66
C HIS A 311 -0.70 15.40 17.71
N ASN A 312 -0.02 14.27 17.55
CA ASN A 312 -0.19 13.08 18.39
C ASN A 312 -1.64 12.55 18.49
N ASN A 313 -2.52 12.90 17.54
CA ASN A 313 -3.91 12.50 17.57
C ASN A 313 -4.14 11.23 16.74
N ARG A 314 -4.33 10.09 17.39
CA ARG A 314 -4.64 8.80 16.75
C ARG A 314 -6.08 8.69 16.25
N SER A 315 -6.93 9.70 16.40
CA SER A 315 -8.26 9.72 15.78
C SER A 315 -8.31 10.49 14.46
N ALA A 316 -7.26 11.25 14.16
CA ALA A 316 -7.16 12.04 12.95
C ALA A 316 -6.71 11.20 11.74
N LEU A 317 -7.07 11.68 10.53
CA LEU A 317 -6.63 11.11 9.26
C LEU A 317 -5.11 11.25 9.09
N ILE A 318 -4.59 12.44 9.37
CA ILE A 318 -3.15 12.71 9.35
C ILE A 318 -2.68 12.97 10.77
N ARG A 319 -1.81 12.10 11.27
CA ARG A 319 -1.15 12.31 12.56
C ARG A 319 0.23 12.90 12.34
N VAL A 320 0.56 13.94 13.10
CA VAL A 320 1.95 14.44 13.21
C VAL A 320 2.54 13.84 14.48
N PRO A 321 3.48 12.87 14.39
CA PRO A 321 4.02 12.21 15.58
C PRO A 321 4.81 13.15 16.47
N LEU A 322 4.92 12.79 17.76
CA LEU A 322 5.73 13.52 18.73
C LEU A 322 7.19 13.63 18.28
N TYR A 323 7.73 14.83 18.38
CA TYR A 323 9.12 15.12 18.14
C TYR A 323 10.03 14.51 19.22
N LYS A 324 11.15 13.90 18.81
CA LYS A 324 12.27 13.61 19.71
C LYS A 324 13.25 14.80 19.67
N PRO A 325 13.54 15.47 20.80
CA PRO A 325 14.29 16.73 20.95
C PRO A 325 15.56 17.00 20.09
N ASN A 326 16.13 15.96 19.45
CA ASN A 326 17.37 16.03 18.67
C ASN A 326 17.32 15.21 17.37
N LYS A 327 16.13 14.91 16.82
CA LYS A 327 15.98 14.11 15.60
C LYS A 327 15.17 14.83 14.52
N GLY A 328 15.64 16.02 14.08
CA GLY A 328 14.98 16.79 13.02
C GLY A 328 14.78 16.00 11.72
N GLN A 329 15.70 15.09 11.40
CA GLN A 329 15.61 14.17 10.26
C GLN A 329 14.46 13.16 10.33
N SER A 330 13.83 12.99 11.50
CA SER A 330 12.69 12.08 11.70
C SER A 330 11.32 12.76 11.56
N SER A 331 11.28 14.04 11.18
CA SER A 331 10.05 14.78 10.94
C SER A 331 9.27 14.15 9.80
N ARG A 332 8.03 13.77 10.08
CA ARG A 332 7.17 13.02 9.16
C ARG A 332 5.72 13.23 9.53
N ILE A 333 4.85 12.85 8.62
CA ILE A 333 3.41 12.78 8.85
C ILE A 333 2.97 11.34 8.66
N GLU A 334 1.93 10.91 9.33
CA GLU A 334 1.38 9.56 9.24
C GLU A 334 0.00 9.64 8.58
N TYR A 335 -0.13 9.11 7.36
CA TYR A 335 -1.43 9.01 6.67
C TYR A 335 -2.08 7.67 7.02
N ARG A 336 -3.23 7.73 7.71
CA ARG A 336 -3.79 6.56 8.41
C ARG A 336 -4.97 5.91 7.70
N ALA A 337 -5.50 6.54 6.65
CA ALA A 337 -6.62 5.97 5.90
C ALA A 337 -6.22 4.91 4.90
N ILE A 338 -4.96 4.70 4.54
CA ILE A 338 -4.60 3.65 3.57
C ILE A 338 -4.77 2.25 4.22
N ASP A 339 -5.20 1.26 3.44
CA ASP A 339 -5.30 -0.13 3.87
C ASP A 339 -4.26 -1.06 3.27
N SER A 340 -4.02 -2.19 3.94
CA SER A 340 -3.02 -3.20 3.55
C SER A 340 -3.34 -3.90 2.24
N ALA A 341 -4.52 -3.67 1.66
CA ALA A 341 -4.93 -4.24 0.40
C ALA A 341 -4.70 -3.27 -0.78
N ALA A 342 -4.41 -1.99 -0.53
CA ALA A 342 -4.16 -0.99 -1.57
C ALA A 342 -3.01 -1.38 -2.53
N ASN A 343 -3.10 -0.97 -3.79
CA ASN A 343 -1.97 -1.01 -4.71
C ASN A 343 -0.94 0.05 -4.25
N PRO A 344 0.24 -0.35 -3.72
CA PRO A 344 1.16 0.61 -3.10
C PRO A 344 1.70 1.62 -4.12
N TYR A 345 1.87 1.23 -5.38
CA TYR A 345 2.38 2.13 -6.41
C TYR A 345 1.39 3.28 -6.67
N LEU A 346 0.13 2.96 -6.94
CA LEU A 346 -0.89 3.97 -7.22
C LEU A 346 -1.23 4.82 -6.00
N ALA A 347 -1.29 4.18 -4.81
CA ALA A 347 -1.56 4.89 -3.57
C ALA A 347 -0.47 5.92 -3.25
N TYR A 348 0.81 5.55 -3.37
CA TYR A 348 1.92 6.47 -3.15
C TYR A 348 2.01 7.55 -4.22
N SER A 349 1.69 7.24 -5.48
CA SER A 349 1.57 8.26 -6.53
C SER A 349 0.55 9.33 -6.16
N LEU A 350 -0.63 8.93 -5.70
CA LEU A 350 -1.70 9.87 -5.38
C LEU A 350 -1.42 10.66 -4.09
N MET A 351 -0.87 10.02 -3.07
CA MET A 351 -0.46 10.72 -1.85
C MET A 351 0.64 11.75 -2.14
N LEU A 352 1.64 11.40 -2.95
CA LEU A 352 2.69 12.34 -3.36
C LEU A 352 2.12 13.49 -4.20
N ALA A 353 1.29 13.18 -5.20
CA ALA A 353 0.69 14.21 -6.07
C ALA A 353 -0.19 15.18 -5.27
N ALA A 354 -1.03 14.67 -4.37
CA ALA A 354 -1.86 15.49 -3.49
C ALA A 354 -1.03 16.43 -2.62
N GLY A 355 0.03 15.90 -2.00
CA GLY A 355 0.94 16.71 -1.17
C GLY A 355 1.73 17.74 -1.97
N LEU A 356 2.21 17.39 -3.16
CA LEU A 356 2.90 18.33 -4.07
C LEU A 356 1.97 19.44 -4.55
N LYS A 357 0.70 19.14 -4.87
CA LYS A 357 -0.29 20.15 -5.26
C LYS A 357 -0.54 21.16 -4.13
N GLY A 358 -0.56 20.70 -2.88
CA GLY A 358 -0.62 21.58 -1.72
C GLY A 358 0.58 22.52 -1.60
N ILE A 359 1.79 22.05 -1.90
CA ILE A 359 3.00 22.89 -1.94
C ILE A 359 2.94 23.89 -3.11
N GLU A 360 2.53 23.43 -4.29
CA GLU A 360 2.46 24.22 -5.52
C GLU A 360 1.48 25.38 -5.43
N GLU A 361 0.25 25.08 -5.02
CA GLU A 361 -0.82 26.08 -4.93
C GLU A 361 -0.82 26.81 -3.58
N GLY A 362 0.10 26.44 -2.69
CA GLY A 362 0.32 27.10 -1.42
C GLY A 362 -0.82 26.96 -0.43
N TYR A 363 -1.44 25.78 -0.35
CA TYR A 363 -2.59 25.54 0.52
C TYR A 363 -2.29 25.81 1.99
N GLU A 364 -3.25 26.46 2.66
CA GLU A 364 -3.18 26.71 4.08
C GLU A 364 -3.63 25.47 4.86
N LEU A 365 -2.83 25.08 5.85
CA LEU A 365 -3.18 23.99 6.76
C LEU A 365 -4.31 24.47 7.68
N PRO A 366 -5.49 23.80 7.68
CA PRO A 366 -6.56 24.15 8.61
C PRO A 366 -6.13 23.98 10.07
N PRO A 367 -6.87 24.54 11.04
CA PRO A 367 -6.65 24.30 12.46
C PRO A 367 -6.60 22.79 12.78
N GLU A 368 -5.79 22.43 13.77
CA GLU A 368 -5.64 21.03 14.18
C GLU A 368 -6.87 20.51 14.94
N ALA A 369 -7.07 19.20 14.89
CA ALA A 369 -8.01 18.51 15.76
C ALA A 369 -7.37 18.26 17.13
N GLU A 370 -7.77 19.06 18.12
CA GLU A 370 -7.31 18.95 19.51
C GLU A 370 -7.98 17.79 20.25
N ASP A 371 -9.24 17.51 19.94
CA ASP A 371 -10.03 16.47 20.60
C ASP A 371 -9.92 15.09 19.92
N ASN A 372 -10.31 14.06 20.67
CA ASN A 372 -10.57 12.75 20.09
C ASN A 372 -11.80 12.82 19.16
N VAL A 373 -11.55 12.79 17.85
CA VAL A 373 -12.55 12.92 16.79
C VAL A 373 -13.59 11.79 16.85
N TRP A 374 -13.23 10.62 17.38
CA TRP A 374 -14.16 9.51 17.55
C TRP A 374 -15.25 9.78 18.59
N SER A 375 -14.94 10.55 19.64
CA SER A 375 -15.91 10.89 20.70
C SER A 375 -16.82 12.06 20.36
N LEU A 376 -16.48 12.84 19.32
CA LEU A 376 -17.33 13.95 18.87
C LEU A 376 -18.63 13.44 18.27
N SER A 377 -19.73 14.13 18.52
CA SER A 377 -20.98 13.95 17.81
C SER A 377 -20.88 14.46 16.36
N ASP A 378 -21.76 14.00 15.48
CA ASP A 378 -21.80 14.49 14.10
C ASP A 378 -22.04 16.00 14.01
N THR A 379 -22.76 16.58 14.98
CA THR A 379 -22.99 18.03 15.04
C THR A 379 -21.71 18.78 15.41
N GLU A 380 -20.94 18.29 16.38
CA GLU A 380 -19.65 18.89 16.76
C GLU A 380 -18.63 18.80 15.62
N ARG A 381 -18.53 17.63 14.96
CA ARG A 381 -17.62 17.46 13.80
C ARG A 381 -17.94 18.43 12.67
N ARG A 382 -19.23 18.63 12.36
CA ARG A 382 -19.66 19.61 11.36
C ARG A 382 -19.37 21.04 11.80
N ALA A 383 -19.60 21.37 13.07
CA ALA A 383 -19.30 22.70 13.61
C ALA A 383 -17.81 23.04 13.56
N LEU A 384 -16.94 22.04 13.71
CA LEU A 384 -15.48 22.15 13.58
C LEU A 384 -14.99 22.09 12.12
N GLY A 385 -15.88 21.89 11.15
CA GLY A 385 -15.55 21.86 9.72
C GLY A 385 -14.88 20.57 9.25
N TYR A 386 -15.01 19.46 9.98
CA TYR A 386 -14.43 18.17 9.56
C TYR A 386 -15.28 17.51 8.48
N THR A 387 -14.74 17.49 7.27
CA THR A 387 -15.33 16.79 6.13
C THR A 387 -15.22 15.28 6.31
N GLN A 388 -16.19 14.52 5.81
CA GLN A 388 -16.17 13.06 5.85
C GLN A 388 -15.31 12.49 4.71
N LEU A 389 -14.60 11.40 4.97
CA LEU A 389 -14.15 10.52 3.89
C LEU A 389 -15.36 9.84 3.24
N PRO A 390 -15.24 9.31 2.01
CA PRO A 390 -16.33 8.57 1.39
C PRO A 390 -16.80 7.39 2.27
N ALA A 391 -18.13 7.25 2.39
CA ALA A 391 -18.77 6.23 3.23
C ALA A 391 -18.91 4.86 2.56
N SER A 392 -18.67 4.79 1.25
CA SER A 392 -18.78 3.57 0.45
C SER A 392 -17.86 3.66 -0.77
N LEU A 393 -17.61 2.51 -1.40
CA LEU A 393 -16.87 2.45 -2.65
C LEU A 393 -17.54 3.28 -3.75
N ASP A 394 -18.87 3.28 -3.83
CA ASP A 394 -19.63 4.10 -4.78
C ASP A 394 -19.43 5.60 -4.58
N HIS A 395 -19.47 6.06 -3.33
CA HIS A 395 -19.21 7.46 -3.02
C HIS A 395 -17.76 7.84 -3.38
N ALA A 396 -16.79 6.97 -3.11
CA ALA A 396 -15.41 7.20 -3.49
C ALA A 396 -15.21 7.22 -5.02
N ILE A 397 -15.90 6.33 -5.75
CA ILE A 397 -15.90 6.31 -7.22
C ILE A 397 -16.45 7.62 -7.78
N GLN A 398 -17.53 8.16 -7.21
CA GLN A 398 -18.13 9.43 -7.65
C GLN A 398 -17.11 10.58 -7.51
N LEU A 399 -16.52 10.72 -6.31
CA LEU A 399 -15.52 11.76 -6.05
C LEU A 399 -14.25 11.58 -6.91
N MET A 400 -13.77 10.35 -7.07
CA MET A 400 -12.64 10.06 -7.96
C MET A 400 -12.96 10.40 -9.42
N SER A 401 -14.18 10.14 -9.90
CA SER A 401 -14.54 10.35 -11.30
C SER A 401 -14.58 11.82 -11.74
N GLU A 402 -14.69 12.74 -10.78
CA GLU A 402 -14.66 14.18 -10.99
C GLU A 402 -13.27 14.79 -10.72
N SER A 403 -12.29 13.96 -10.35
CA SER A 403 -10.97 14.43 -9.90
C SER A 403 -9.97 14.61 -11.03
N GLU A 404 -9.60 15.87 -11.28
CA GLU A 404 -8.48 16.21 -12.18
C GLU A 404 -7.14 15.68 -11.65
N LEU A 405 -6.88 15.81 -10.34
CA LEU A 405 -5.63 15.36 -9.73
C LEU A 405 -5.43 13.85 -9.94
N VAL A 406 -6.46 13.06 -9.68
CA VAL A 406 -6.38 11.60 -9.81
C VAL A 406 -6.22 11.21 -11.28
N ALA A 407 -6.98 11.84 -12.19
CA ALA A 407 -6.90 11.56 -13.62
C ALA A 407 -5.51 11.87 -14.20
N GLU A 408 -4.94 13.04 -13.87
CA GLU A 408 -3.61 13.47 -14.32
C GLU A 408 -2.49 12.60 -13.72
N THR A 409 -2.63 12.21 -12.46
CA THR A 409 -1.59 11.42 -11.78
C THR A 409 -1.53 10.01 -12.32
N LEU A 410 -2.68 9.32 -12.38
CA LEU A 410 -2.76 7.95 -12.87
C LEU A 410 -2.54 7.86 -14.39
N GLY A 411 -2.96 8.89 -15.13
CA GLY A 411 -3.08 8.85 -16.58
C GLY A 411 -4.39 8.18 -17.01
N GLU A 412 -4.87 8.54 -18.20
CA GLU A 412 -6.22 8.21 -18.69
C GLU A 412 -6.55 6.70 -18.62
N HIS A 413 -5.61 5.84 -19.00
CA HIS A 413 -5.83 4.40 -19.07
C HIS A 413 -6.01 3.77 -17.69
N VAL A 414 -5.07 4.01 -16.76
CA VAL A 414 -5.17 3.52 -15.38
C VAL A 414 -6.40 4.10 -14.70
N PHE A 415 -6.66 5.40 -14.86
CA PHE A 415 -7.83 6.07 -14.28
C PHE A 415 -9.14 5.41 -14.71
N ASN A 416 -9.33 5.25 -16.02
CA ASN A 416 -10.53 4.62 -16.58
C ASN A 416 -10.66 3.16 -16.16
N PHE A 417 -9.56 2.41 -16.12
CA PHE A 417 -9.59 1.02 -15.68
C PHE A 417 -9.98 0.90 -14.20
N VAL A 418 -9.38 1.70 -13.32
CA VAL A 418 -9.72 1.70 -11.89
C VAL A 418 -11.22 1.99 -11.73
N LEU A 419 -11.74 3.05 -12.36
CA LEU A 419 -13.16 3.37 -12.27
C LEU A 419 -14.06 2.22 -12.74
N LEU A 420 -13.72 1.59 -13.87
CA LEU A 420 -14.49 0.46 -14.40
C LEU A 420 -14.48 -0.74 -13.45
N ASN A 421 -13.29 -1.14 -12.99
CA ASN A 421 -13.09 -2.25 -12.06
C ASN A 421 -13.87 -2.03 -10.76
N LYS A 422 -13.77 -0.84 -10.16
CA LYS A 422 -14.45 -0.53 -8.90
C LYS A 422 -15.97 -0.42 -9.05
N ARG A 423 -16.46 0.11 -10.18
CA ARG A 423 -17.90 0.10 -10.50
C ARG A 423 -18.45 -1.31 -10.64
N GLN A 424 -17.68 -2.20 -11.24
CA GLN A 424 -18.06 -3.60 -11.36
C GLN A 424 -18.12 -4.29 -9.99
N GLU A 425 -17.08 -4.15 -9.16
CA GLU A 425 -17.07 -4.69 -7.79
C GLU A 425 -18.27 -4.17 -6.97
N TRP A 426 -18.56 -2.87 -7.06
CA TRP A 426 -19.71 -2.28 -6.39
C TRP A 426 -21.05 -2.84 -6.91
N SER A 427 -21.19 -3.00 -8.22
CA SER A 427 -22.38 -3.59 -8.86
C SER A 427 -22.64 -5.01 -8.37
N GLU A 428 -21.57 -5.82 -8.31
CA GLU A 428 -21.63 -7.19 -7.78
C GLU A 428 -22.02 -7.20 -6.31
N TYR A 429 -21.38 -6.35 -5.49
CA TYR A 429 -21.71 -6.23 -4.06
C TYR A 429 -23.17 -5.83 -3.82
N ARG A 430 -23.66 -4.77 -4.47
CA ARG A 430 -25.02 -4.25 -4.24
C ARG A 430 -26.13 -5.19 -4.73
N SER A 431 -25.79 -6.14 -5.59
CA SER A 431 -26.75 -7.13 -6.10
C SER A 431 -26.98 -8.30 -5.15
N GLN A 432 -26.13 -8.45 -4.13
CA GLN A 432 -26.23 -9.51 -3.14
C GLN A 432 -27.38 -9.25 -2.16
N VAL A 433 -28.02 -10.32 -1.70
CA VAL A 433 -28.88 -10.31 -0.52
C VAL A 433 -28.06 -10.85 0.65
N THR A 434 -27.75 -10.00 1.62
CA THR A 434 -26.85 -10.35 2.71
C THR A 434 -27.56 -11.09 3.85
N PRO A 435 -26.84 -11.91 4.65
CA PRO A 435 -27.39 -12.50 5.86
C PRO A 435 -27.93 -11.47 6.87
N PHE A 436 -27.42 -10.23 6.87
CA PHE A 436 -27.95 -9.15 7.69
C PHE A 436 -29.39 -8.78 7.28
N GLU A 437 -29.61 -8.58 5.98
CA GLU A 437 -30.93 -8.23 5.44
C GLU A 437 -31.94 -9.35 5.68
N LEU A 438 -31.55 -10.61 5.45
CA LEU A 438 -32.42 -11.76 5.72
C LEU A 438 -32.84 -11.82 7.20
N ARG A 439 -31.89 -11.69 8.14
CA ARG A 439 -32.20 -11.72 9.58
C ARG A 439 -33.07 -10.54 10.03
N LYS A 440 -32.96 -9.38 9.39
CA LYS A 440 -33.70 -8.18 9.78
C LYS A 440 -35.08 -8.10 9.14
N ASN A 441 -35.21 -8.54 7.89
CA ASN A 441 -36.37 -8.20 7.06
C ASN A 441 -37.23 -9.41 6.70
N LEU A 442 -36.68 -10.63 6.61
CA LEU A 442 -37.38 -11.78 6.01
C LEU A 442 -38.66 -12.21 6.74
N GLU A 443 -38.67 -12.13 8.07
CA GLU A 443 -39.86 -12.47 8.87
C GLU A 443 -40.73 -11.25 9.18
N MET A 444 -40.17 -10.04 9.04
CA MET A 444 -40.82 -8.78 9.45
C MET A 444 -41.63 -8.13 8.33
N LEU A 445 -41.13 -8.21 7.09
CA LEU A 445 -41.78 -7.72 5.88
C LEU A 445 -42.46 -8.89 5.16
#